data_AF-K6ZWW9-F1
#
_entry.id   AF-K6ZWW9-F1
#
_cell.length_a   1.000
_cell.length_b   1.000
_cell.length_c   1.000
_cell.angle_alpha   90.00
_cell.angle_beta   90.00
_cell.angle_gamma   90.00
#
_symmetry.space_group_name_H-M   'P 1'
#
loop_
_entity.id
_entity.type
_entity.pdbx_description
1 polymer ?
#
loop_
_entity_poly.entity_id
_entity_poly.type
_entity_poly.pdbx_seq_one_letter_code
_entity_poly.pdbx_strand_id
1 'polypeptide(L)'
;MLDKKYYNLNELDTLFQISIADINYAVEKKDLGLVFHRKATKYLIGSLSNRKFVSIGSATYEGLIKLDKKTSLEVIKQKSTTVDRALLLQMENIKDWSGNYPFNCELPSSRLNAWAPKEPQILDGDKILAFPYPKEKQNPFKSTTESSVSVTEETNDSNKQPDRLKEKSKQQADFILDFPKIELELKDACILSSKLIELFPSKVSVS
;
A
#
# COMPACT_ATOMS: atom_id res chain seq x y z
N MET A 1 32.24 3.66 13.43
CA MET A 1 31.15 2.75 12.98
C MET A 1 29.85 3.43 13.38
N LEU A 2 28.85 3.53 12.51
CA LEU A 2 27.62 4.27 12.84
C LEU A 2 26.78 3.51 13.88
N ASP A 3 26.30 4.19 14.91
CA ASP A 3 25.57 3.59 16.04
C ASP A 3 24.11 3.26 15.72
N LYS A 4 23.50 3.99 14.77
CA LYS A 4 22.11 3.77 14.36
C LYS A 4 22.03 2.96 13.07
N LYS A 5 20.93 2.24 12.85
CA LYS A 5 20.64 1.56 11.56
C LYS A 5 20.20 2.54 10.46
N TYR A 6 19.66 3.69 10.85
CA TYR A 6 19.23 4.77 9.97
C TYR A 6 19.31 6.10 10.72
N TYR A 7 19.39 7.19 9.98
CA TYR A 7 19.44 8.56 10.50
C TYR A 7 18.34 9.41 9.87
N ASN A 8 17.69 10.24 10.67
CA ASN A 8 16.70 11.20 10.18
C ASN A 8 17.40 12.31 9.40
N LEU A 9 16.78 12.84 8.33
CA LEU A 9 17.41 13.89 7.53
C LEU A 9 17.75 15.16 8.33
N ASN A 10 16.95 15.49 9.36
CA ASN A 10 17.14 16.70 10.16
C ASN A 10 18.38 16.64 11.07
N GLU A 11 18.88 15.44 11.41
CA GLU A 11 20.10 15.30 12.23
C GLU A 11 21.37 15.22 11.39
N LEU A 12 21.26 15.00 10.07
CA LEU A 12 22.42 14.78 9.21
C LEU A 12 23.34 16.00 9.08
N ASP A 13 22.77 17.19 9.07
CA ASP A 13 23.56 18.43 8.96
C ASP A 13 24.39 18.64 10.23
N THR A 14 23.77 18.48 11.40
CA THR A 14 24.46 18.64 12.69
C THR A 14 25.50 17.55 12.95
N LEU A 15 25.20 16.30 12.60
CA LEU A 15 26.08 15.16 12.91
C LEU A 15 27.20 14.97 11.88
N PHE A 16 26.93 15.24 10.59
CA PHE A 16 27.82 14.88 9.49
C PHE A 16 28.07 16.03 8.51
N GLN A 17 27.52 17.23 8.75
CA GLN A 17 27.57 18.37 7.81
C GLN A 17 26.99 17.99 6.44
N ILE A 18 25.95 17.14 6.43
CA ILE A 18 25.24 16.72 5.20
C ILE A 18 23.91 17.48 5.14
N SER A 19 23.82 18.37 4.15
CA SER A 19 22.64 19.21 3.95
C SER A 19 21.53 18.49 3.19
N ILE A 20 20.30 19.01 3.24
CA ILE A 20 19.20 18.53 2.39
C ILE A 20 19.54 18.64 0.89
N ALA A 21 20.34 19.63 0.49
CA ALA A 21 20.79 19.75 -0.90
C ALA A 21 21.71 18.59 -1.31
N ASP A 22 22.62 18.16 -0.43
CA ASP A 22 23.45 16.97 -0.65
C ASP A 22 22.59 15.71 -0.82
N ILE A 23 21.53 15.58 0.00
CA ILE A 23 20.59 14.46 -0.09
C ILE A 23 19.79 14.51 -1.39
N ASN A 24 19.29 15.68 -1.78
CA ASN A 24 18.58 15.84 -3.06
C ASN A 24 19.47 15.41 -4.23
N TYR A 25 20.72 15.87 -4.25
CA TYR A 25 21.69 15.46 -5.27
C TYR A 25 21.92 13.94 -5.26
N ALA A 26 22.06 13.32 -4.10
CA ALA A 26 22.23 11.87 -3.98
C ALA A 26 21.02 11.09 -4.49
N VAL A 27 19.79 11.56 -4.24
CA VAL A 27 18.57 10.96 -4.82
C VAL A 27 18.57 11.11 -6.35
N GLU A 28 18.92 12.29 -6.86
CA GLU A 28 18.92 12.57 -8.29
C GLU A 28 19.98 11.79 -9.07
N LYS A 29 21.19 11.63 -8.51
CA LYS A 29 22.38 11.18 -9.24
C LYS A 29 22.95 9.84 -8.76
N LYS A 30 22.64 9.40 -7.54
CA LYS A 30 23.29 8.24 -6.91
C LYS A 30 22.30 7.15 -6.46
N ASP A 31 21.09 7.13 -7.01
CA ASP A 31 20.04 6.15 -6.73
C ASP A 31 19.71 5.97 -5.22
N LEU A 32 19.83 7.06 -4.46
CA LEU A 32 19.38 7.08 -3.08
C LEU A 32 17.84 7.07 -3.06
N GLY A 33 17.26 6.10 -2.34
CA GLY A 33 15.84 6.13 -1.98
C GLY A 33 15.70 6.41 -0.51
N LEU A 34 14.87 7.39 -0.16
CA LEU A 34 14.58 7.73 1.24
C LEU A 34 13.83 6.57 1.91
N VAL A 35 14.06 6.43 3.20
CA VAL A 35 13.38 5.43 4.04
C VAL A 35 12.56 6.10 5.13
N PHE A 36 11.47 5.45 5.54
CA PHE A 36 10.54 5.98 6.54
C PHE A 36 10.19 4.89 7.54
N HIS A 37 10.28 5.19 8.83
CA HIS A 37 9.83 4.27 9.86
C HIS A 37 8.30 4.24 9.92
N ARG A 38 7.73 3.03 9.93
CA ARG A 38 6.29 2.79 10.04
C ARG A 38 6.02 2.01 11.31
N LYS A 39 5.03 2.49 12.07
CA LYS A 39 4.43 1.73 13.17
C LYS A 39 3.73 0.49 12.62
N ALA A 40 3.53 -0.51 13.50
CA ALA A 40 2.80 -1.73 13.21
C ALA A 40 1.47 -1.44 12.49
N THR A 41 1.42 -1.80 11.20
CA THR A 41 0.27 -1.59 10.32
C THR A 41 0.08 -2.83 9.46
N LYS A 42 -1.17 -3.16 9.13
CA LYS A 42 -1.47 -4.30 8.25
C LYS A 42 -1.26 -3.92 6.78
N TYR A 43 -0.69 -4.83 6.01
CA TYR A 43 -0.44 -4.69 4.58
C TYR A 43 -0.91 -5.92 3.80
N LEU A 44 -1.24 -5.72 2.53
CA LEU A 44 -1.23 -6.77 1.53
C LEU A 44 0.17 -6.86 0.93
N ILE A 45 0.72 -8.07 0.89
CA ILE A 45 2.07 -8.36 0.45
C ILE A 45 1.99 -9.09 -0.89
N GLY A 46 2.87 -8.77 -1.83
CA GLY A 46 2.80 -9.33 -3.17
C GLY A 46 3.81 -8.77 -4.16
N SER A 47 3.47 -8.89 -5.43
CA SER A 47 4.28 -8.41 -6.55
C SER A 47 3.39 -7.81 -7.65
N LEU A 48 4.03 -7.13 -8.61
CA LEU A 48 3.35 -6.69 -9.82
C LEU A 48 3.51 -7.75 -10.91
N SER A 49 2.40 -8.25 -11.42
CA SER A 49 2.34 -9.07 -12.64
C SER A 49 1.59 -8.30 -13.71
N ASN A 50 2.22 -8.05 -14.86
CA ASN A 50 1.64 -7.25 -15.95
C ASN A 50 1.08 -5.89 -15.49
N ARG A 51 1.85 -5.17 -14.65
CA ARG A 51 1.49 -3.88 -14.02
C ARG A 51 0.29 -3.92 -13.05
N LYS A 52 -0.26 -5.10 -12.77
CA LYS A 52 -1.34 -5.29 -11.81
C LYS A 52 -0.83 -5.98 -10.56
N PHE A 53 -1.38 -5.62 -9.39
CA PHE A 53 -0.94 -6.18 -8.13
C PHE A 53 -1.54 -7.58 -7.91
N VAL A 54 -0.67 -8.55 -7.65
CA VAL A 54 -1.04 -9.90 -7.23
C VAL A 54 -0.56 -10.08 -5.81
N SER A 55 -1.51 -10.27 -4.89
CA SER A 55 -1.17 -10.49 -3.48
C SER A 55 -0.95 -11.96 -3.21
N ILE A 56 0.02 -12.26 -2.37
CA ILE A 56 0.32 -13.62 -1.89
C ILE A 56 -0.16 -13.84 -0.45
N GLY A 57 -0.57 -12.78 0.23
CA GLY A 57 -0.96 -12.81 1.63
C GLY A 57 -1.08 -11.43 2.25
N SER A 58 -1.48 -11.39 3.51
CA SER A 58 -1.51 -10.19 4.33
C SER A 58 -0.74 -10.42 5.62
N ALA A 59 -0.18 -9.34 6.17
CA ALA A 59 0.57 -9.40 7.43
C ALA A 59 0.64 -8.04 8.10
N THR A 60 0.96 -8.03 9.38
CA THR A 60 1.35 -6.85 10.13
C THR A 60 2.83 -6.57 9.93
N TYR A 61 3.20 -5.32 9.69
CA TYR A 61 4.59 -4.91 9.53
C TYR A 61 4.89 -3.65 10.35
N GLU A 62 6.04 -3.65 11.01
CA GLU A 62 6.62 -2.50 11.70
C GLU A 62 8.09 -2.35 11.31
N GLY A 63 8.51 -1.20 10.80
CA GLY A 63 9.89 -1.04 10.34
C GLY A 63 10.04 -0.01 9.24
N LEU A 64 11.13 -0.10 8.49
CA LEU A 64 11.43 0.86 7.44
C LEU A 64 10.73 0.47 6.14
N ILE A 65 10.15 1.46 5.49
CA ILE A 65 9.76 1.36 4.10
C ILE A 65 10.70 2.19 3.24
N LYS A 66 11.02 1.72 2.03
CA LYS A 66 11.82 2.44 1.05
C LYS A 66 10.94 3.01 -0.05
N LEU A 67 11.23 4.26 -0.42
CA LEU A 67 10.65 4.91 -1.58
C LEU A 67 11.52 4.72 -2.82
N ASP A 68 10.86 4.81 -3.98
CA ASP A 68 11.58 4.97 -5.24
C ASP A 68 12.18 6.39 -5.36
N LYS A 69 13.04 6.57 -6.37
CA LYS A 69 13.68 7.84 -6.66
C LYS A 69 12.68 8.97 -6.88
N LYS A 70 11.63 8.73 -7.66
CA LYS A 70 10.66 9.77 -8.05
C LYS A 70 9.92 10.29 -6.82
N THR A 71 9.40 9.39 -5.99
CA THR A 71 8.70 9.76 -4.76
C THR A 71 9.66 10.40 -3.74
N SER A 72 10.90 9.92 -3.65
CA SER A 72 11.90 10.55 -2.77
C SER A 72 12.15 12.02 -3.13
N LEU A 73 12.30 12.33 -4.41
CA LEU A 73 12.43 13.72 -4.89
C LEU A 73 11.16 14.54 -4.62
N GLU A 74 10.00 13.92 -4.77
CA GLU A 74 8.72 14.56 -4.50
C GLU A 74 8.58 14.99 -3.05
N VAL A 75 8.93 14.11 -2.09
CA VAL A 75 8.92 14.44 -0.66
C VAL A 75 9.89 15.59 -0.33
N ILE A 76 11.09 15.59 -0.92
CA ILE A 76 12.06 16.67 -0.70
C ILE A 76 11.51 18.01 -1.21
N LYS A 77 10.95 18.01 -2.44
CA LYS A 77 10.46 19.22 -3.09
C LYS A 77 9.20 19.78 -2.43
N GLN A 78 8.23 18.92 -2.13
CA GLN A 78 6.91 19.31 -1.61
C GLN A 78 6.84 19.28 -0.08
N LYS A 79 7.89 18.82 0.60
CA LYS A 79 7.96 18.56 2.04
C LYS A 79 7.01 17.46 2.54
N SER A 80 6.11 16.97 1.70
CA SER A 80 5.20 15.87 1.99
C SER A 80 4.74 15.22 0.69
N THR A 81 4.29 13.97 0.76
CA THR A 81 3.60 13.30 -0.36
C THR A 81 2.70 12.18 0.16
N THR A 82 1.91 11.60 -0.74
CA THR A 82 1.14 10.38 -0.47
C THR A 82 1.50 9.30 -1.47
N VAL A 83 1.66 8.07 -0.99
CA VAL A 83 1.91 6.91 -1.87
C VAL A 83 0.89 5.82 -1.66
N ASP A 84 0.64 5.09 -2.74
CA ASP A 84 -0.30 3.97 -2.77
C ASP A 84 0.32 2.64 -2.35
N ARG A 85 1.65 2.56 -2.39
CA ARG A 85 2.43 1.34 -2.17
C ARG A 85 3.81 1.69 -1.62
N ALA A 86 4.45 0.71 -1.00
CA ALA A 86 5.80 0.85 -0.47
C ALA A 86 6.59 -0.44 -0.60
N LEU A 87 7.92 -0.33 -0.53
CA LEU A 87 8.81 -1.48 -0.40
C LEU A 87 9.17 -1.66 1.07
N LEU A 88 8.80 -2.79 1.66
CA LEU A 88 9.17 -3.17 3.02
C LEU A 88 10.62 -3.67 3.02
N LEU A 89 11.44 -3.29 4.01
CA LEU A 89 12.88 -3.63 4.04
C LEU A 89 13.26 -4.75 5.01
N GLN A 90 12.58 -4.88 6.15
CA GLN A 90 12.96 -5.84 7.20
C GLN A 90 11.97 -7.00 7.28
N MET A 91 12.16 -8.03 6.46
CA MET A 91 11.23 -9.16 6.40
C MET A 91 11.04 -9.86 7.74
N GLU A 92 12.06 -9.85 8.58
CA GLU A 92 12.04 -10.36 9.96
C GLU A 92 11.02 -9.62 10.86
N ASN A 93 10.58 -8.43 10.48
CA ASN A 93 9.58 -7.66 11.22
C ASN A 93 8.13 -7.94 10.78
N ILE A 94 7.93 -8.86 9.82
CA ILE A 94 6.59 -9.31 9.43
C ILE A 94 6.02 -10.21 10.52
N LYS A 95 4.79 -9.91 10.95
CA LYS A 95 4.03 -10.64 11.98
C LYS A 95 2.62 -10.94 11.48
N ASP A 96 1.93 -11.87 12.13
CA ASP A 96 0.51 -12.19 11.87
C ASP A 96 0.24 -12.53 10.38
N TRP A 97 1.12 -13.32 9.78
CA TRP A 97 0.98 -13.72 8.38
C TRP A 97 -0.32 -14.52 8.14
N SER A 98 -1.04 -14.17 7.08
CA SER A 98 -2.18 -14.92 6.58
C SER A 98 -2.15 -15.01 5.05
N GLY A 99 -2.11 -16.24 4.53
CA GLY A 99 -2.30 -16.53 3.12
C GLY A 99 -3.77 -16.61 2.70
N ASN A 100 -4.72 -16.50 3.62
CA ASN A 100 -6.14 -16.59 3.30
C ASN A 100 -6.66 -15.27 2.73
N TYR A 101 -7.48 -15.34 1.67
CA TYR A 101 -8.17 -14.19 1.13
C TYR A 101 -9.25 -13.72 2.13
N PRO A 102 -9.14 -12.49 2.70
CA PRO A 102 -9.96 -12.08 3.84
C PRO A 102 -11.14 -11.17 3.45
N PHE A 103 -11.50 -11.10 2.17
CA PHE A 103 -12.49 -10.16 1.64
C PHE A 103 -13.70 -10.91 1.06
N ASN A 104 -14.86 -10.28 1.11
CA ASN A 104 -16.10 -10.77 0.52
C ASN A 104 -16.22 -10.43 -0.97
N CYS A 105 -15.52 -9.40 -1.45
CA CYS A 105 -15.54 -9.05 -2.87
C CYS A 105 -14.81 -10.10 -3.73
N GLU A 106 -15.32 -10.36 -4.92
CA GLU A 106 -14.65 -11.22 -5.90
C GLU A 106 -13.43 -10.51 -6.52
N LEU A 107 -12.54 -11.30 -7.13
CA LEU A 107 -11.37 -10.80 -7.85
C LEU A 107 -11.63 -10.79 -9.36
N PRO A 108 -11.12 -9.80 -10.12
CA PRO A 108 -10.30 -8.67 -9.66
C PRO A 108 -11.15 -7.57 -9.00
N SER A 109 -10.59 -6.89 -7.99
CA SER A 109 -11.24 -5.76 -7.31
C SER A 109 -10.30 -4.57 -7.18
N SER A 110 -10.68 -3.46 -7.82
CA SER A 110 -9.91 -2.20 -7.78
C SER A 110 -8.45 -2.42 -8.23
N ARG A 111 -7.48 -2.27 -7.32
CA ARG A 111 -6.04 -2.46 -7.57
C ARG A 111 -5.58 -3.91 -7.43
N LEU A 112 -6.35 -4.75 -6.74
CA LEU A 112 -6.00 -6.15 -6.49
C LEU A 112 -6.52 -7.01 -7.65
N ASN A 113 -5.61 -7.56 -8.44
CA ASN A 113 -5.98 -8.34 -9.61
C ASN A 113 -6.19 -9.82 -9.30
N ALA A 114 -5.35 -10.39 -8.45
CA ALA A 114 -5.42 -11.81 -8.11
C ALA A 114 -4.85 -12.06 -6.71
N TRP A 115 -5.20 -13.22 -6.15
CA TRP A 115 -4.69 -13.75 -4.89
C TRP A 115 -4.05 -15.11 -5.14
N ALA A 116 -2.74 -15.21 -4.91
CA ALA A 116 -1.95 -16.39 -5.20
C ALA A 116 -1.19 -16.79 -3.93
N PRO A 117 -1.84 -17.49 -2.99
CA PRO A 117 -1.28 -17.74 -1.67
C PRO A 117 0.03 -18.50 -1.79
N LYS A 118 1.07 -17.92 -1.20
CA LYS A 118 2.40 -18.52 -1.09
C LYS A 118 2.96 -18.10 0.26
N GLU A 119 3.77 -18.95 0.88
CA GLU A 119 4.56 -18.47 1.99
C GLU A 119 5.43 -17.31 1.52
N PRO A 120 5.68 -16.32 2.38
CA PRO A 120 6.75 -15.37 2.16
C PRO A 120 8.05 -16.16 2.34
N GLN A 121 8.35 -17.08 1.43
CA GLN A 121 9.71 -17.54 1.21
C GLN A 121 10.51 -16.25 1.11
N ILE A 122 11.62 -16.18 1.84
CA ILE A 122 12.56 -15.06 1.83
C ILE A 122 12.87 -14.83 0.35
N LEU A 123 12.10 -13.97 -0.32
CA LEU A 123 12.27 -13.69 -1.73
C LEU A 123 13.69 -13.17 -1.82
N ASP A 124 14.50 -13.69 -2.74
CA ASP A 124 15.95 -13.46 -2.89
C ASP A 124 16.33 -11.99 -3.17
N GLY A 125 15.90 -11.10 -2.30
CA GLY A 125 15.86 -9.67 -2.43
C GLY A 125 15.12 -9.11 -1.23
N ASP A 126 15.84 -8.39 -0.38
CA ASP A 126 15.43 -7.82 0.92
C ASP A 126 14.24 -6.83 0.86
N LYS A 127 13.46 -6.81 -0.23
CA LYS A 127 12.44 -5.80 -0.50
C LYS A 127 11.19 -6.44 -1.06
N ILE A 128 10.10 -6.41 -0.31
CA ILE A 128 8.79 -6.87 -0.77
C ILE A 128 7.85 -5.70 -1.00
N LEU A 129 7.13 -5.75 -2.13
CA LEU A 129 6.11 -4.78 -2.44
C LEU A 129 4.87 -5.00 -1.55
N ALA A 130 4.44 -3.92 -0.93
CA ALA A 130 3.28 -3.91 -0.07
C ALA A 130 2.32 -2.78 -0.41
N PHE A 131 1.04 -3.09 -0.35
CA PHE A 131 -0.05 -2.12 -0.37
C PHE A 131 -0.66 -2.04 1.03
N PRO A 132 -1.05 -0.85 1.51
CA PRO A 132 -1.82 -0.74 2.74
C PRO A 132 -3.04 -1.65 2.70
N TYR A 133 -3.37 -2.26 3.84
CA TYR A 133 -4.52 -3.16 3.90
C TYR A 133 -5.82 -2.40 3.55
N PRO A 134 -6.58 -2.85 2.54
CA PRO A 134 -7.76 -2.14 2.08
C PRO A 134 -8.94 -2.33 3.03
N LYS A 135 -9.92 -1.45 2.92
CA LYS A 135 -11.24 -1.60 3.54
C LYS A 135 -12.25 -2.00 2.47
N GLU A 136 -13.12 -2.94 2.79
CA GLU A 136 -14.27 -3.24 1.93
C GLU A 136 -15.30 -2.15 2.07
N LYS A 137 -15.83 -1.68 0.93
CA LYS A 137 -16.97 -0.77 0.88
C LYS A 137 -17.96 -1.25 -0.16
N GLN A 138 -19.25 -0.96 0.05
CA GLN A 138 -20.26 -1.24 -0.97
C GLN A 138 -19.95 -0.46 -2.25
N ASN A 139 -20.19 -1.08 -3.39
CA ASN A 139 -19.97 -0.49 -4.70
C ASN A 139 -20.97 0.66 -4.93
N PRO A 140 -20.52 1.93 -4.94
CA PRO A 140 -21.41 3.07 -5.05
C PRO A 140 -22.08 3.15 -6.43
N PHE A 141 -21.57 2.43 -7.44
CA PHE A 141 -22.09 2.44 -8.81
C PHE A 141 -23.21 1.41 -9.05
N LYS A 142 -23.50 0.53 -8.08
CA LYS A 142 -24.60 -0.45 -8.18
C LYS A 142 -25.70 -0.25 -7.13
N SER A 143 -25.49 0.60 -6.14
CA SER A 143 -26.56 1.03 -5.24
C SER A 143 -27.38 2.12 -5.92
N THR A 144 -28.45 1.74 -6.65
CA THR A 144 -29.79 2.37 -6.69
C THR A 144 -30.55 1.89 -7.94
N THR A 145 -31.20 0.73 -7.87
CA THR A 145 -32.34 0.37 -8.74
C THR A 145 -33.44 -0.30 -7.93
N GLU A 146 -33.84 0.31 -6.81
CA GLU A 146 -35.12 0.03 -6.16
C GLU A 146 -35.66 1.38 -5.65
N SER A 147 -36.49 2.09 -6.39
CA SER A 147 -37.94 2.28 -6.14
C SER A 147 -38.34 3.48 -7.01
N SER A 148 -39.40 3.55 -7.83
CA SER A 148 -40.77 3.08 -7.67
C SER A 148 -41.46 3.00 -9.04
N VAL A 149 -41.92 1.82 -9.46
CA VAL A 149 -43.03 1.73 -10.43
C VAL A 149 -44.26 1.33 -9.62
N SER A 150 -45.01 2.33 -9.18
CA SER A 150 -46.38 2.13 -8.70
C SER A 150 -47.23 1.85 -9.93
N VAL A 151 -47.43 0.58 -10.27
CA VAL A 151 -48.49 0.19 -11.21
C VAL A 151 -49.79 0.30 -10.43
N THR A 152 -50.55 1.36 -10.69
CA THR A 152 -51.97 1.42 -10.33
C THR A 152 -52.72 0.46 -11.25
N GLU A 153 -53.24 -0.62 -10.67
CA GLU A 153 -54.20 -1.51 -11.32
C GLU A 153 -55.57 -0.82 -11.41
N GLU A 154 -56.11 -0.69 -12.63
CA GLU A 154 -57.56 -0.66 -12.86
C GLU A 154 -57.94 -1.75 -13.88
N THR A 155 -58.37 -2.88 -13.32
CA THR A 155 -59.43 -3.82 -13.73
C THR A 155 -59.73 -4.10 -15.20
N ASN A 156 -59.52 -5.37 -15.60
CA ASN A 156 -60.51 -6.39 -16.02
C ASN A 156 -59.94 -7.28 -17.14
N ASP A 157 -59.70 -8.56 -16.88
CA ASP A 157 -60.56 -9.67 -17.32
C ASP A 157 -59.89 -11.03 -17.04
N SER A 158 -60.71 -12.06 -17.00
CA SER A 158 -60.52 -13.37 -16.38
C SER A 158 -59.60 -14.33 -17.15
N ASN A 159 -58.59 -14.93 -16.48
CA ASN A 159 -58.31 -16.38 -16.42
C ASN A 159 -56.84 -16.75 -16.10
N LYS A 160 -56.70 -17.81 -15.29
CA LYS A 160 -55.52 -18.66 -15.01
C LYS A 160 -54.55 -18.25 -13.89
N GLN A 161 -54.84 -18.83 -12.72
CA GLN A 161 -53.97 -19.56 -11.78
C GLN A 161 -52.60 -18.96 -11.40
N PRO A 162 -52.33 -18.74 -10.10
CA PRO A 162 -51.07 -18.23 -9.62
C PRO A 162 -50.12 -19.40 -9.34
N ASP A 163 -48.99 -19.48 -10.04
CA ASP A 163 -47.87 -20.27 -9.54
C ASP A 163 -46.63 -19.40 -9.37
N ARG A 164 -46.21 -19.38 -8.11
CA ARG A 164 -45.11 -18.59 -7.57
C ARG A 164 -43.80 -19.18 -8.09
N LEU A 165 -42.92 -18.31 -8.56
CA LEU A 165 -41.52 -18.25 -8.15
C LEU A 165 -40.98 -16.90 -8.64
N LYS A 166 -41.36 -15.82 -7.94
CA LYS A 166 -40.49 -14.64 -7.89
C LYS A 166 -39.25 -15.10 -7.14
N GLU A 167 -38.24 -15.57 -7.86
CA GLU A 167 -36.87 -15.53 -7.37
C GLU A 167 -36.59 -14.07 -7.06
N LYS A 168 -36.77 -13.69 -5.79
CA LYS A 168 -36.06 -12.57 -5.21
C LYS A 168 -34.59 -12.98 -5.27
N SER A 169 -33.95 -12.74 -6.41
CA SER A 169 -32.50 -12.63 -6.46
C SER A 169 -32.19 -11.50 -5.49
N LYS A 170 -31.86 -11.88 -4.24
CA LYS A 170 -31.22 -10.97 -3.30
C LYS A 170 -29.98 -10.52 -4.04
N GLN A 171 -30.00 -9.33 -4.63
CA GLN A 171 -28.82 -8.73 -5.23
C GLN A 171 -27.78 -8.72 -4.10
N GLN A 172 -26.82 -9.63 -4.20
CA GLN A 172 -25.74 -9.72 -3.25
C GLN A 172 -25.02 -8.38 -3.29
N ALA A 173 -24.85 -7.76 -2.13
CA ALA A 173 -24.17 -6.48 -2.06
C ALA A 173 -22.80 -6.60 -2.73
N ASP A 174 -22.60 -5.84 -3.80
CA ASP A 174 -21.33 -5.82 -4.53
C ASP A 174 -20.34 -4.98 -3.71
N PHE A 175 -19.23 -5.58 -3.29
CA PHE A 175 -18.19 -4.92 -2.50
C PHE A 175 -16.97 -4.61 -3.36
N ILE A 176 -16.30 -3.49 -3.07
CA ILE A 176 -15.03 -3.11 -3.69
C ILE A 176 -13.98 -2.79 -2.64
N LEU A 177 -12.71 -2.99 -3.00
CA LEU A 177 -11.58 -2.66 -2.13
C LEU A 177 -11.16 -1.20 -2.25
N ASP A 178 -11.16 -0.51 -1.12
CA ASP A 178 -10.64 0.85 -0.98
C ASP A 178 -9.27 0.84 -0.31
N PHE A 179 -8.24 1.24 -1.05
CA PHE A 179 -6.86 1.24 -0.56
C PHE A 179 -6.53 2.60 0.05
N PRO A 180 -6.22 2.67 1.36
CA PRO A 180 -5.76 3.90 1.95
C PRO A 180 -4.37 4.27 1.39
N LYS A 181 -4.05 5.56 1.44
CA LYS A 181 -2.72 6.07 1.06
C LYS A 181 -1.81 6.15 2.28
N ILE A 182 -0.51 6.04 2.04
CA ILE A 182 0.54 6.26 3.03
C ILE A 182 0.95 7.73 2.93
N GLU A 183 0.69 8.49 3.99
CA GLU A 183 1.17 9.85 4.14
C GLU A 183 2.63 9.85 4.64
N LEU A 184 3.44 10.70 4.00
CA LEU A 184 4.88 10.80 4.22
C LEU A 184 5.28 12.26 4.28
N GLU A 185 6.04 12.62 5.30
CA GLU A 185 6.53 13.99 5.51
C GLU A 185 8.06 14.01 5.52
N LEU A 186 8.66 15.07 4.97
CA LEU A 186 10.12 15.21 4.91
C LEU A 186 10.77 15.17 6.30
N LYS A 187 10.06 15.64 7.34
CA LYS A 187 10.56 15.60 8.72
C LYS A 187 10.78 14.18 9.26
N ASP A 188 10.08 13.19 8.71
CA ASP A 188 10.17 11.78 9.09
C ASP A 188 11.08 10.98 8.15
N ALA A 189 11.57 11.62 7.08
CA ALA A 189 12.46 11.00 6.13
C ALA A 189 13.79 10.65 6.77
N CYS A 190 14.31 9.48 6.41
CA CYS A 190 15.55 8.94 6.92
C CYS A 190 16.41 8.36 5.79
N ILE A 191 17.67 8.09 6.10
CA ILE A 191 18.62 7.37 5.24
C ILE A 191 19.20 6.20 6.02
N LEU A 192 19.36 5.05 5.35
CA LEU A 192 20.05 3.89 5.93
C LEU A 192 21.53 4.20 6.16
N SER A 193 22.06 3.79 7.30
CA SER A 193 23.47 3.99 7.65
C SER A 193 24.43 3.38 6.63
N SER A 194 24.08 2.23 6.06
CA SER A 194 24.85 1.61 4.97
C SER A 194 24.94 2.52 3.74
N LYS A 195 23.85 3.19 3.37
CA LYS A 195 23.83 4.17 2.27
C LYS A 195 24.54 5.46 2.63
N LEU A 196 24.51 5.88 3.89
CA LEU A 196 25.24 7.05 4.34
C LEU A 196 26.76 6.86 4.18
N ILE A 197 27.28 5.69 4.60
CA ILE A 197 28.70 5.31 4.44
C ILE A 197 29.09 5.22 2.96
N GLU A 198 28.24 4.58 2.14
CA GLU A 198 28.48 4.43 0.69
C GLU A 198 28.54 5.77 -0.04
N LEU A 199 27.64 6.70 0.29
CA LEU A 199 27.46 7.94 -0.47
C LEU A 199 28.31 9.10 0.03
N PHE A 200 28.67 9.10 1.32
CA PHE A 200 29.40 10.17 2.00
C PHE A 200 30.55 9.64 2.88
N PRO A 201 31.45 8.78 2.36
CA PRO A 201 32.47 8.11 3.17
C PRO A 201 33.38 9.09 3.91
N SER A 202 33.75 10.22 3.29
CA SER A 202 34.61 11.23 3.89
C SER A 202 33.96 12.01 5.03
N LYS A 203 32.63 12.15 5.02
CA LYS A 203 31.89 12.86 6.09
C LYS A 203 31.56 11.95 7.27
N VAL A 204 31.49 10.64 7.04
CA VAL A 204 31.13 9.63 8.06
C VAL A 204 32.36 9.04 8.76
N SER A 205 33.55 9.12 8.17
CA SER A 205 34.78 8.53 8.72
C SER A 205 35.53 9.43 9.72
N VAL A 206 35.06 10.66 9.94
CA VAL A 206 35.71 11.67 10.80
C VAL A 206 34.95 11.88 12.12
N SER A 207 33.92 11.06 12.37
CA SER A 207 33.07 11.11 13.57
C SER A 207 33.43 10.02 14.57
#